data_AF-W4RK41-F1
#
_entry.id   AF-W4RK41-F1
#
_cell.length_a   1.000
_cell.length_b   1.000
_cell.length_c   1.000
_cell.angle_alpha   90.00
_cell.angle_beta   90.00
_cell.angle_gamma   90.00
#
_symmetry.space_group_name_H-M   'P 1'
#
loop_
_entity.id
_entity.type
_entity.pdbx_description
1 polymer ?
#
loop_
_entity_poly.entity_id
_entity_poly.type
_entity_poly.pdbx_seq_one_letter_code
_entity_poly.pdbx_strand_id
1 'polypeptide(L)'
;MKKILYFITWSGCIILLSCAYEDYLYSQFKVDTAQGIVEDKWVGKTTRNIFGNFTEEREYWIQLNGEKIVVTKAIYEEVNRHRQIKLTRTQHGMLIE
;
A
#
# COMPACT_ATOMS: atom_id res chain seq x y z
N MET A 1 13.68 -46.10 -7.41
CA MET A 1 12.63 -45.18 -7.92
C MET A 1 11.83 -44.50 -6.82
N LYS A 2 11.13 -45.21 -5.90
CA LYS A 2 10.32 -44.58 -4.84
C LYS A 2 11.07 -43.53 -3.99
N LYS A 3 12.30 -43.82 -3.54
CA LYS A 3 13.11 -42.89 -2.73
C LYS A 3 13.47 -41.57 -3.43
N ILE A 4 13.69 -41.61 -4.74
CA ILE A 4 14.02 -40.43 -5.55
C ILE A 4 12.79 -39.54 -5.70
N LEU A 5 11.62 -40.15 -5.92
CA LEU A 5 10.35 -39.43 -6.00
C LEU A 5 10.05 -38.69 -4.68
N TYR A 6 10.21 -39.37 -3.54
CA TYR A 6 10.04 -38.75 -2.22
C TYR A 6 10.96 -37.54 -2.02
N PHE A 7 12.21 -37.63 -2.46
CA PHE A 7 13.18 -36.55 -2.33
C PHE A 7 12.79 -35.32 -3.16
N ILE A 8 12.33 -35.53 -4.40
CA ILE A 8 11.86 -34.45 -5.29
C ILE A 8 10.60 -33.78 -4.74
N THR A 9 9.64 -34.56 -4.24
CA THR A 9 8.44 -33.97 -3.59
C THR A 9 8.80 -33.19 -2.33
N TRP A 10 9.75 -33.68 -1.53
CA TRP A 10 10.15 -33.02 -0.29
C TRP A 10 10.87 -31.70 -0.56
N SER A 11 11.81 -31.67 -1.52
CA SER A 11 12.47 -30.42 -1.93
C SER A 11 11.48 -29.44 -2.57
N GLY A 12 10.54 -29.92 -3.38
CA GLY A 12 9.47 -29.11 -3.95
C GLY A 12 8.58 -28.45 -2.89
N CYS A 13 8.20 -29.19 -1.84
CA CYS A 13 7.44 -28.63 -0.72
C CYS A 13 8.20 -27.54 0.03
N ILE A 14 9.51 -27.71 0.24
CA ILE A 14 10.34 -26.69 0.91
C ILE A 14 10.43 -25.41 0.07
N ILE A 15 10.64 -25.55 -1.25
CA ILE A 15 10.72 -24.40 -2.15
C ILE A 15 9.38 -23.64 -2.15
N LEU A 16 8.26 -24.36 -2.27
CA LEU A 16 6.93 -23.76 -2.21
C LEU A 16 6.67 -23.03 -0.88
N LEU A 17 7.07 -23.64 0.23
CA LEU A 17 6.95 -23.02 1.56
C LEU A 17 7.79 -21.75 1.66
N SER A 18 9.00 -21.75 1.10
CA SER A 18 9.89 -20.60 1.06
C SER A 18 9.31 -19.45 0.24
N CYS A 19 8.78 -19.72 -0.95
CA CYS A 19 8.14 -18.70 -1.78
C CYS A 19 6.90 -18.10 -1.09
N ALA A 20 6.05 -18.95 -0.49
CA ALA A 20 4.89 -18.47 0.25
C ALA A 20 5.28 -17.61 1.45
N TYR A 21 6.41 -17.92 2.09
CA TYR A 21 6.93 -17.12 3.19
C TYR A 21 7.51 -15.78 2.71
N GLU A 22 8.23 -15.74 1.60
CA GLU A 22 8.70 -14.48 1.00
C GLU A 22 7.53 -13.58 0.59
N ASP A 23 6.49 -14.14 -0.03
CA ASP A 23 5.28 -13.39 -0.39
C ASP A 23 4.56 -12.86 0.86
N TYR A 24 4.49 -13.65 1.93
CA TYR A 24 3.94 -13.22 3.20
C TYR A 24 4.73 -12.06 3.80
N LEU A 25 6.07 -12.17 3.83
CA LEU A 25 6.93 -11.11 4.33
C LEU A 25 6.79 -9.84 3.50
N TYR A 26 6.77 -9.96 2.17
CA TYR A 26 6.57 -8.82 1.29
C TYR A 26 5.20 -8.19 1.52
N SER A 27 4.14 -8.99 1.65
CA SER A 27 2.81 -8.48 1.96
C SER A 27 2.80 -7.69 3.27
N GLN A 28 3.29 -8.28 4.37
CA GLN A 28 3.24 -7.68 5.71
C GLN A 28 4.16 -6.46 5.88
N PHE A 29 5.35 -6.50 5.29
CA PHE A 29 6.42 -5.52 5.55
C PHE A 29 6.73 -4.62 4.35
N LYS A 30 5.97 -4.67 3.26
CA LYS A 30 6.17 -3.73 2.16
C LYS A 30 5.99 -2.30 2.65
N VAL A 31 7.04 -1.51 2.44
CA VAL A 31 7.08 -0.08 2.70
C VAL A 31 7.30 0.62 1.38
N ASP A 32 6.27 1.30 0.90
CA ASP A 32 6.37 2.16 -0.28
C ASP A 32 6.67 3.58 0.19
N THR A 33 7.75 4.18 -0.32
CA THR A 33 8.14 5.56 0.04
C THR A 33 8.10 6.44 -1.19
N ALA A 34 7.54 7.64 -1.04
CA ALA A 34 7.50 8.66 -2.07
C ALA A 34 7.96 10.00 -1.46
N GLN A 35 9.01 10.60 -2.02
CA GLN A 35 9.53 11.89 -1.58
C GLN A 35 9.34 12.91 -2.70
N GLY A 36 8.82 14.09 -2.35
CA GLY A 36 8.53 15.11 -3.34
C GLY A 36 7.98 16.40 -2.75
N ILE A 37 7.69 17.34 -3.63
CA ILE A 37 7.02 18.60 -3.28
C ILE A 37 5.52 18.40 -3.48
N VAL A 38 4.74 18.87 -2.52
CA VAL A 38 3.27 18.86 -2.63
C VAL A 38 2.85 19.95 -3.59
N GLU A 39 2.48 19.57 -4.80
CA GLU A 39 2.07 20.48 -5.86
C GLU A 39 0.66 20.99 -5.62
N ASP A 40 -0.25 20.08 -5.29
CA ASP A 40 -1.66 20.41 -5.02
C ASP A 40 -2.29 19.47 -3.99
N LYS A 41 -3.44 19.87 -3.45
CA LYS A 41 -4.27 19.09 -2.53
C LYS A 41 -5.75 19.34 -2.82
N TRP A 42 -6.54 18.26 -2.90
CA TRP A 42 -7.97 18.31 -3.20
C TRP A 42 -8.78 17.32 -2.35
N VAL A 43 -10.07 17.63 -2.17
CA VAL A 43 -11.06 16.75 -1.51
C VAL A 43 -12.14 16.41 -2.52
N GLY A 44 -12.31 15.12 -2.77
CA GLY A 44 -13.37 14.56 -3.59
C GLY A 44 -14.47 13.93 -2.76
N LYS A 45 -15.62 13.70 -3.39
CA LYS A 45 -16.63 12.77 -2.87
C LYS A 45 -16.57 11.49 -3.69
N THR A 46 -16.53 10.36 -3.01
CA THR A 46 -16.62 9.04 -3.63
C THR A 46 -17.83 8.32 -3.07
N THR A 47 -18.47 7.48 -3.88
CA THR A 47 -19.61 6.67 -3.44
C THR A 47 -19.15 5.23 -3.37
N ARG A 48 -19.19 4.65 -2.18
CA ARG A 48 -18.83 3.26 -1.96
C ARG A 48 -20.11 2.43 -1.89
N ASN A 49 -20.19 1.39 -2.71
CA ASN A 49 -21.27 0.41 -2.64
C ASN A 49 -20.76 -0.84 -1.94
N ILE A 50 -21.33 -1.14 -0.77
CA ILE A 50 -21.07 -2.38 -0.03
C ILE A 50 -22.41 -3.09 0.15
N PHE A 51 -22.59 -4.22 -0.56
CA PHE A 51 -23.81 -5.05 -0.52
C PHE A 51 -25.12 -4.29 -0.78
N GLY A 52 -25.12 -3.29 -1.67
CA GLY A 52 -26.30 -2.49 -2.00
C GLY A 52 -26.51 -1.26 -1.12
N ASN A 53 -25.67 -1.06 -0.10
CA ASN A 53 -25.63 0.19 0.65
C ASN A 53 -24.65 1.17 -0.02
N PHE A 54 -25.18 2.30 -0.46
CA PHE A 54 -24.42 3.40 -1.03
C PHE A 54 -24.08 4.40 0.08
N THR A 55 -22.80 4.52 0.40
CA THR A 55 -22.30 5.51 1.36
C THR A 55 -21.46 6.54 0.62
N GLU A 56 -21.80 7.82 0.79
CA GLU A 56 -20.93 8.92 0.36
C GLU A 56 -19.76 9.04 1.35
N GLU A 57 -18.55 8.81 0.87
CA GLU A 57 -17.31 9.02 1.63
C GLU A 57 -16.52 10.18 1.03
N ARG A 58 -15.78 10.89 1.87
CA ARG A 58 -14.84 11.93 1.41
C ARG A 58 -13.49 11.29 1.15
N GLU A 59 -12.94 11.56 -0.02
CA GLU A 59 -11.64 11.07 -0.43
C GLU A 59 -10.66 12.24 -0.52
N TYR A 60 -9.51 12.11 0.13
CA TYR A 60 -8.52 13.16 0.26
C TYR A 60 -7.33 12.83 -0.63
N TRP A 61 -6.91 13.78 -1.46
CA TRP A 61 -5.86 13.60 -2.44
C TRP A 61 -4.77 14.66 -2.29
N ILE A 62 -3.52 14.25 -2.48
CA ILE A 62 -2.39 15.15 -2.69
C ILE A 62 -1.73 14.82 -4.03
N GLN A 63 -1.15 15.83 -4.67
CA GLN A 63 -0.33 15.66 -5.85
C GLN A 63 1.14 15.81 -5.46
N LEU A 64 1.91 14.75 -5.72
CA LEU A 64 3.33 14.68 -5.39
C LEU A 64 4.09 14.18 -6.62
N ASN A 65 5.04 14.99 -7.11
CA ASN A 65 5.80 14.71 -8.34
C ASN A 65 4.91 14.40 -9.56
N GLY A 66 3.82 15.15 -9.75
CA GLY A 66 2.83 14.90 -10.80
C GLY A 66 1.89 13.70 -10.58
N GLU A 67 2.11 12.88 -9.56
CA GLU A 67 1.26 11.72 -9.24
C GLU A 67 0.20 12.06 -8.18
N LYS A 68 -1.02 11.57 -8.39
CA LYS A 68 -2.13 11.72 -7.44
C LYS A 68 -2.11 10.58 -6.42
N ILE A 69 -2.01 10.92 -5.14
CA ILE A 69 -1.95 9.96 -4.04
C ILE A 69 -3.15 10.17 -3.12
N VAL A 70 -3.92 9.11 -2.87
CA VAL A 70 -4.98 9.11 -1.84
C VAL A 70 -4.32 9.07 -0.47
N VAL A 71 -4.68 10.01 0.39
CA VAL A 71 -4.18 10.11 1.76
C VAL A 71 -5.32 10.06 2.77
N THR A 72 -5.01 9.78 4.02
CA THR A 72 -5.98 9.93 5.11
C THR A 72 -6.27 11.39 5.38
N LYS A 73 -7.42 11.68 5.99
CA LYS A 73 -7.81 13.03 6.42
C LYS A 73 -6.72 13.70 7.27
N ALA A 74 -6.14 12.96 8.22
CA ALA A 74 -5.10 13.48 9.12
C ALA A 74 -3.87 14.00 8.34
N ILE A 75 -3.39 13.20 7.38
CA ILE A 75 -2.27 13.59 6.52
C ILE A 75 -2.62 14.80 5.66
N TYR A 76 -3.82 14.81 5.07
CA TYR A 76 -4.27 15.92 4.24
C TYR A 76 -4.31 17.28 4.99
N GLU A 77 -4.69 17.24 6.27
CA GLU A 77 -4.77 18.45 7.11
C GLU A 77 -3.39 18.95 7.55
N GLU A 78 -2.44 18.04 7.79
CA GLU A 78 -1.07 18.38 8.19
C GLU A 78 -0.19 18.89 7.03
N VAL A 79 -0.49 18.44 5.81
CA VAL A 79 0.30 18.75 4.62
C VAL A 79 -0.06 20.12 4.01
N ASN A 80 0.99 20.92 3.76
CA ASN A 80 0.90 22.21 3.08
C ASN A 80 1.44 22.13 1.66
N ARG A 81 0.82 22.92 0.75
CA ARG A 81 1.30 23.07 -0.62
C ARG A 81 2.71 23.68 -0.64
N HIS A 82 3.49 23.32 -1.65
CA HIS A 82 4.88 23.74 -1.86
C HIS A 82 5.85 23.31 -0.75
N ARG A 83 5.43 22.39 0.13
CA ARG A 83 6.31 21.79 1.13
C ARG A 83 6.87 20.49 0.59
N GLN A 84 8.16 20.26 0.85
CA GLN A 84 8.76 18.95 0.64
C GLN A 84 8.30 18.01 1.75
N ILE A 85 7.81 16.83 1.36
CA ILE A 85 7.41 15.78 2.28
C ILE A 85 7.96 14.44 1.81
N LYS A 86 8.11 13.51 2.75
CA LYS A 86 8.33 12.10 2.47
C LYS A 86 7.14 11.32 3.00
N LEU A 87 6.34 10.78 2.08
CA LEU A 87 5.21 9.91 2.37
C LEU A 87 5.71 8.47 2.44
N THR A 88 5.39 7.79 3.53
CA THR A 88 5.68 6.37 3.71
C THR A 88 4.38 5.61 3.89
N ARG A 89 4.09 4.67 2.99
CA ARG A 89 2.91 3.80 3.05
C ARG A 89 3.33 2.40 3.48
N THR A 90 2.65 1.90 4.52
CA THR A 90 2.81 0.55 5.06
C THR A 90 1.44 -0.15 5.05
N GLN A 91 1.40 -1.45 5.38
CA GLN A 91 0.12 -2.13 5.65
C GLN A 91 -0.64 -1.54 6.84
N HIS A 92 0.07 -0.99 7.83
CA HIS A 92 -0.53 -0.49 9.07
C HIS A 92 -0.99 0.98 8.97
N GLY A 93 -0.66 1.67 7.88
CA GLY A 93 -1.06 3.05 7.67
C GLY A 93 -0.05 3.84 6.85
N MET A 94 -0.28 5.15 6.82
CA MET A 94 0.59 6.12 6.15
C MET A 94 1.24 7.03 7.18
N LEU A 95 2.50 7.37 6.94
CA LEU A 95 3.33 8.26 7.75
C LEU A 95 3.85 9.38 6.85
N ILE A 96 4.03 10.58 7.44
CA ILE A 96 4.65 11.72 6.76
C ILE A 96 5.88 12.16 7.56
N GLU A 97 6.96 12.48 6.86
CA GLU A 97 8.18 13.11 7.39
C GLU A 97 8.48 14.40 6.62
#